data_AF-A0A4Y2CQ04-F1
#
_entry.id   AF-A0A4Y2CQ04-F1
#
_cell.length_a   1.000
_cell.length_b   1.000
_cell.length_c   1.000
_cell.angle_alpha   90.00
_cell.angle_beta   90.00
_cell.angle_gamma   90.00
#
_symmetry.space_group_name_H-M   'P 1'
#
loop_
_entity.id
_entity.type
_entity.pdbx_description
1 polymer ?
#
loop_
_entity_poly.entity_id
_entity_poly.type
_entity_poly.pdbx_seq_one_letter_code
_entity_poly.pdbx_strand_id
1 'polypeptide(L)'
;MTVKCVLCAEEHDSRTCPNTKNLEFTPKCAKCGGPHTASYRGCPNFPKIKNKVTVEKTFASVLKERKKTVNLNTKAPNQNIQLAETPTSTDTGLPPSQEMVNFSLLHDLLANKEELADLFRLLKQMQIILAKVPDVKKTLDEMEKTEDPSNKLFILAEELNENT
;
A
#
# COMPACT_ATOMS: atom_id res chain seq x y z
N MET A 1 27.34 1.27 21.18
CA MET A 1 26.17 1.69 20.39
C MET A 1 24.97 1.52 21.29
N THR A 2 24.20 2.57 21.54
CA THR A 2 22.96 2.48 22.32
C THR A 2 21.82 2.10 21.39
N VAL A 3 20.99 1.14 21.80
CA VAL A 3 19.81 0.74 21.02
C VAL A 3 18.72 1.76 21.25
N LYS A 4 18.19 2.33 20.16
CA LYS A 4 17.04 3.23 20.21
C LYS A 4 15.81 2.53 19.67
N CYS A 5 14.69 2.75 20.33
CA CYS A 5 13.40 2.23 19.92
C CYS A 5 12.96 2.88 18.61
N VAL A 6 12.50 2.08 17.65
CA VAL A 6 12.04 2.58 16.34
C VAL A 6 10.67 3.28 16.41
N LEU A 7 9.93 3.08 17.50
CA LEU A 7 8.60 3.66 17.73
C LEU A 7 8.68 5.01 18.44
N CYS A 8 9.41 5.09 19.56
CA CYS A 8 9.42 6.29 20.42
C CYS A 8 10.78 6.99 20.54
N ALA A 9 11.83 6.49 19.89
CA ALA A 9 13.19 7.04 19.90
C ALA A 9 13.93 7.03 21.26
N GLU A 10 13.32 6.45 22.30
CA GLU A 10 13.94 6.27 23.62
C GLU A 10 14.91 5.07 23.65
N GLU A 11 15.73 4.99 24.71
CA GLU A 11 16.78 3.97 24.85
C GLU A 11 16.22 2.64 25.38
N HIS A 12 15.71 1.80 24.48
CA HIS A 12 15.30 0.42 24.73
C HIS A 12 15.13 -0.36 23.42
N ASP A 13 15.04 -1.69 23.53
CA ASP A 13 14.66 -2.55 22.41
C ASP A 13 13.19 -2.30 22.03
N SER A 14 12.91 -2.21 20.72
CA SER A 14 11.55 -1.90 20.25
C SER A 14 10.50 -2.92 20.70
N ARG A 15 10.90 -4.14 21.02
CA ARG A 15 10.03 -5.20 21.57
C ARG A 15 9.55 -4.92 22.99
N THR A 16 10.29 -4.12 23.75
CA THR A 16 9.95 -3.75 25.14
C THR A 16 9.35 -2.35 25.23
N CYS A 17 8.91 -1.77 24.10
CA CYS A 17 8.38 -0.42 24.09
C CYS A 17 7.02 -0.35 24.79
N PRO A 18 6.83 0.52 25.81
CA PRO A 18 5.55 0.67 26.51
C PRO A 18 4.44 1.22 25.61
N ASN A 19 4.83 1.95 24.55
CA ASN A 19 3.89 2.57 23.63
C ASN A 19 3.41 1.64 22.49
N THR A 20 3.86 0.38 22.46
CA THR A 20 3.49 -0.58 21.38
C THR A 20 1.97 -0.80 21.26
N LYS A 21 1.24 -0.72 22.37
CA LYS A 21 -0.23 -0.92 22.43
C LYS A 21 -1.01 0.40 22.56
N ASN A 22 -0.33 1.54 22.54
CA ASN A 22 -0.97 2.83 22.73
C ASN A 22 -1.37 3.41 21.36
N LEU A 23 -2.66 3.35 21.02
CA LEU A 23 -3.18 3.89 19.76
C LEU A 23 -3.10 5.42 19.67
N GLU A 24 -3.04 6.12 20.81
CA GLU A 24 -2.93 7.58 20.85
C GLU A 24 -1.47 8.06 20.76
N PHE A 25 -0.49 7.15 20.76
CA PHE A 25 0.92 7.50 20.70
C PHE A 25 1.34 7.90 19.28
N THR A 26 1.80 9.14 19.13
CA THR A 26 2.45 9.58 17.89
C THR A 26 3.90 9.09 17.84
N PRO A 27 4.29 8.29 16.83
CA PRO A 27 5.66 7.77 16.73
C PRO A 27 6.68 8.89 16.56
N LYS A 28 7.87 8.67 17.13
CA LYS A 28 9.01 9.58 17.02
C LYS A 28 10.11 8.94 16.17
N CYS A 29 10.69 9.74 15.28
CA CYS A 29 11.72 9.27 14.38
C CYS A 29 13.02 9.01 15.16
N ALA A 30 13.50 7.76 15.18
CA ALA A 30 14.75 7.40 15.85
C ALA A 30 15.99 8.15 15.33
N LYS A 31 15.90 8.77 14.14
CA LYS A 31 17.00 9.51 13.51
C LYS A 31 16.92 11.03 13.67
N CYS A 32 15.74 11.65 13.65
CA CYS A 32 15.60 13.11 13.77
C CYS A 32 14.76 13.58 14.97
N GLY A 33 14.06 12.69 15.67
CA GLY A 33 13.19 13.02 16.80
C GLY A 33 11.82 13.61 16.43
N GLY A 34 11.53 13.83 15.14
CA GLY A 34 10.25 14.40 14.69
C GLY A 34 9.06 13.46 14.82
N PRO A 35 7.81 13.98 14.72
CA PRO A 35 6.56 13.22 14.89
C PRO A 35 6.23 12.38 13.64
N HIS A 36 7.08 11.41 13.34
CA HIS A 36 6.91 10.45 12.25
C HIS A 36 7.79 9.21 12.50
N THR A 37 7.53 8.11 11.80
CA THR A 37 8.38 6.93 11.83
C THR A 37 9.69 7.15 11.09
N ALA A 38 10.77 6.43 11.45
CA ALA A 38 12.06 6.56 10.78
C ALA A 38 12.04 6.20 9.26
N SER A 39 11.00 5.51 8.80
CA SER A 39 10.76 5.18 7.39
C SER A 39 10.08 6.31 6.59
N TYR A 40 9.67 7.41 7.23
CA TYR A 40 9.02 8.53 6.58
C TYR A 40 9.95 9.23 5.59
N ARG A 41 9.58 9.21 4.30
CA ARG A 41 10.40 9.75 3.20
C ARG A 41 10.54 11.27 3.21
N GLY A 42 9.67 11.98 3.92
CA GLY A 42 9.79 13.43 4.15
C GLY A 42 10.74 13.81 5.29
N CYS A 43 11.35 12.84 5.97
CA CYS A 43 12.30 13.13 7.04
C CYS A 43 13.54 13.85 6.47
N PRO A 44 13.99 14.96 7.08
CA PRO A 44 15.20 15.67 6.63
C PRO A 44 16.46 14.78 6.70
N ASN A 45 16.46 13.80 7.59
CA ASN A 45 17.54 12.82 7.77
C ASN A 45 17.33 11.52 6.98
N PHE A 46 16.31 11.41 6.13
CA PHE A 46 16.08 10.21 5.33
C PHE A 46 17.31 9.92 4.44
N PRO A 47 17.86 8.69 4.44
CA PRO A 47 19.02 8.37 3.61
C PRO A 47 18.74 8.64 2.13
N LYS A 48 19.44 9.64 1.57
CA LYS A 48 19.45 9.86 0.12
C LYS A 48 20.42 8.85 -0.48
N ILE A 49 19.87 7.79 -1.09
CA ILE A 49 20.68 6.85 -1.86
C ILE A 49 21.22 7.63 -3.05
N LYS A 50 22.47 8.07 -2.95
CA LYS A 50 23.22 8.52 -4.12
C LYS A 50 23.54 7.24 -4.88
N ASN A 51 22.85 6.99 -5.98
CA ASN A 51 23.18 5.91 -6.90
C ASN A 51 24.56 6.20 -7.52
N LYS A 52 25.64 6.04 -6.75
CA LYS A 52 26.92 5.64 -7.33
C LYS A 52 26.71 4.20 -7.72
N VAL A 53 26.22 3.99 -8.93
CA VAL A 53 26.35 2.71 -9.61
C VAL A 53 27.85 2.53 -9.83
N THR A 54 28.57 2.14 -8.78
CA THR A 54 29.68 1.22 -9.02
C THR A 54 29.02 0.01 -9.63
N VAL A 55 29.52 -0.43 -10.78
CA VAL A 55 29.10 -1.67 -11.43
C VAL A 55 29.58 -2.83 -10.53
N GLU A 56 29.05 -2.89 -9.32
CA GLU A 56 29.21 -4.01 -8.43
C GLU A 56 28.25 -5.07 -8.91
N LYS A 57 28.84 -6.20 -9.31
CA LYS A 57 28.16 -7.37 -9.81
C LYS A 57 26.96 -7.65 -8.91
N THR A 58 25.76 -7.54 -9.46
CA THR A 58 24.53 -7.92 -8.77
C THR A 58 24.66 -9.35 -8.26
N PHE A 59 24.02 -9.66 -7.13
CA PHE A 59 24.04 -11.01 -6.54
C PHE A 59 23.67 -12.11 -7.57
N ALA A 60 22.79 -11.77 -8.52
CA ALA A 60 22.44 -12.60 -9.67
C ALA A 60 23.64 -12.88 -10.61
N SER A 61 24.51 -11.91 -10.85
CA SER A 61 25.72 -12.07 -11.67
C SER A 61 26.75 -12.98 -11.01
N VAL A 62 26.91 -12.90 -9.68
CA VAL A 62 27.80 -13.80 -8.91
C VAL A 62 27.29 -15.26 -8.95
N LEU A 63 25.97 -15.46 -8.87
CA LEU A 63 25.36 -16.78 -9.01
C LEU A 63 25.52 -17.38 -10.43
N LYS A 64 25.49 -16.54 -11.47
CA LYS A 64 25.71 -16.97 -12.86
C LYS A 64 27.18 -17.34 -13.12
N GLU A 65 28.13 -16.61 -12.53
CA GLU A 65 29.56 -16.94 -12.63
C GLU A 65 29.89 -18.28 -11.95
N ARG A 66 29.27 -18.59 -10.79
CA ARG A 66 29.47 -19.90 -10.12
C ARG A 66 28.91 -21.10 -10.89
N LYS A 67 27.92 -20.92 -11.78
CA LYS A 67 27.34 -22.02 -12.55
C LYS A 67 28.17 -22.45 -13.76
N LYS A 68 29.15 -21.65 -14.21
CA LYS A 68 29.96 -21.95 -15.40
C LYS A 68 31.25 -22.74 -15.13
N THR A 69 31.61 -22.97 -13.87
CA THR A 69 32.83 -23.69 -13.49
C THR A 69 32.57 -24.66 -12.34
N VAL A 70 31.75 -25.69 -12.55
CA VAL A 70 31.92 -26.99 -11.89
C VAL A 70 31.34 -28.06 -12.82
N ASN A 71 32.20 -28.68 -13.63
CA ASN A 71 32.00 -30.03 -14.10
C ASN A 71 33.29 -30.78 -13.79
N LEU A 72 33.31 -31.50 -12.66
CA LEU A 72 33.66 -32.93 -12.55
C LEU A 72 33.79 -33.32 -11.07
N ASN A 73 32.95 -34.28 -10.70
CA ASN A 73 33.09 -35.28 -9.63
C ASN A 73 33.43 -34.81 -8.21
N THR A 74 32.45 -34.91 -7.29
CA THR A 74 32.56 -35.76 -6.08
C THR A 74 31.14 -36.10 -5.56
N LYS A 75 30.99 -37.34 -5.09
CA LYS A 75 29.77 -38.04 -4.71
C LYS A 75 28.94 -37.35 -3.61
N ALA A 76 27.62 -37.48 -3.73
CA ALA A 76 26.60 -37.14 -2.72
C ALA A 76 26.69 -38.02 -1.45
N PRO A 77 26.06 -37.58 -0.34
CA PRO A 77 24.78 -38.19 0.09
C PRO A 77 23.71 -37.12 0.40
N ASN A 78 22.57 -37.06 -0.33
CA ASN A 78 21.25 -37.70 -0.07
C ASN A 78 20.71 -37.42 1.35
N GLN A 79 19.62 -36.67 1.56
CA GLN A 79 18.20 -37.08 1.49
C GLN A 79 17.32 -35.82 1.31
N ASN A 80 16.47 -35.65 0.28
CA ASN A 80 15.15 -36.24 -0.04
C ASN A 80 13.96 -35.28 0.25
N ILE A 81 13.67 -34.49 -0.78
CA ILE A 81 12.42 -33.94 -1.37
C ILE A 81 11.07 -34.29 -0.70
N GLN A 82 10.18 -33.27 -0.56
CA GLN A 82 8.84 -33.36 -1.17
C GLN A 82 8.23 -32.00 -1.55
N LEU A 83 7.93 -31.91 -2.85
CA LEU A 83 7.20 -30.89 -3.60
C LEU A 83 5.90 -31.57 -4.10
N ALA A 84 4.79 -30.84 -4.18
CA ALA A 84 3.64 -31.16 -5.03
C ALA A 84 3.12 -29.82 -5.59
N GLU A 85 3.45 -29.44 -6.82
CA GLU A 85 2.88 -29.80 -8.13
C GLU A 85 1.69 -28.92 -8.58
N THR A 86 1.88 -28.35 -9.77
CA THR A 86 1.02 -27.45 -10.56
C THR A 86 0.04 -28.27 -11.41
N PRO A 87 -1.01 -27.66 -11.98
CA PRO A 87 -1.12 -27.60 -13.45
C PRO A 87 -1.68 -26.24 -13.92
N THR A 88 -1.61 -25.74 -15.15
CA THR A 88 -0.97 -26.08 -16.43
C THR A 88 -1.10 -24.82 -17.31
N SER A 89 -0.14 -24.62 -18.19
CA SER A 89 -0.03 -23.55 -19.18
C SER A 89 -1.18 -23.48 -20.19
N THR A 90 -1.56 -22.27 -20.62
CA THR A 90 -1.86 -22.00 -22.04
C THR A 90 -1.45 -20.57 -22.39
N ASP A 91 -0.55 -20.47 -23.37
CA ASP A 91 -0.10 -19.27 -24.07
C ASP A 91 -1.14 -18.89 -25.14
N THR A 92 -1.60 -17.63 -25.16
CA THR A 92 -2.10 -16.94 -26.37
C THR A 92 -2.03 -15.42 -26.18
N GLY A 93 -1.00 -14.82 -26.79
CA GLY A 93 -0.95 -13.51 -27.47
C GLY A 93 -1.80 -12.31 -27.00
N LEU A 94 -1.11 -11.24 -26.60
CA LEU A 94 -1.27 -9.79 -26.91
C LEU A 94 -0.83 -8.92 -25.70
N PRO A 95 -0.38 -7.66 -25.93
CA PRO A 95 0.50 -6.97 -24.99
C PRO A 95 -0.28 -6.31 -23.83
N PRO A 96 0.18 -6.38 -22.58
CA PRO A 96 -0.37 -5.55 -21.52
C PRO A 96 0.53 -4.33 -21.28
N SER A 97 -0.06 -3.17 -21.49
CA SER A 97 0.38 -1.88 -20.97
C SER A 97 0.79 -2.00 -19.50
N GLN A 98 2.06 -1.74 -19.20
CA GLN A 98 2.57 -1.69 -17.83
C GLN A 98 2.16 -0.38 -17.17
N GLU A 99 0.95 -0.33 -16.62
CA GLU A 99 0.66 0.56 -15.49
C GLU A 99 0.99 -0.18 -14.20
N MET A 100 2.06 0.27 -13.55
CA MET A 100 2.57 -0.30 -12.30
C MET A 100 1.64 0.12 -11.14
N VAL A 101 0.56 -0.61 -10.92
CA VAL A 101 -0.30 -0.39 -9.75
C VAL A 101 0.42 -0.90 -8.51
N ASN A 102 0.66 0.03 -7.58
CA ASN A 102 1.43 -0.14 -6.35
C ASN A 102 0.83 -1.23 -5.43
N PHE A 103 1.53 -2.36 -5.29
CA PHE A 103 1.18 -3.50 -4.43
C PHE A 103 0.97 -3.16 -2.94
N SER A 104 1.36 -1.96 -2.48
CA SER A 104 1.11 -1.51 -1.10
C SER A 104 -0.38 -1.29 -0.81
N LEU A 105 -1.17 -0.92 -1.82
CA LEU A 105 -2.62 -0.70 -1.69
C LEU A 105 -3.40 -2.00 -1.42
N LEU A 106 -2.86 -3.15 -1.81
CA LEU A 106 -3.57 -4.43 -1.70
C LEU A 106 -3.54 -5.01 -0.27
N HIS A 107 -2.51 -4.68 0.51
CA HIS A 107 -2.35 -5.19 1.88
C HIS A 107 -3.25 -4.44 2.88
N ASP A 108 -3.44 -3.12 2.68
CA ASP A 108 -4.30 -2.31 3.55
C ASP A 108 -5.80 -2.58 3.29
N LEU A 109 -6.20 -2.87 2.05
CA LEU A 109 -7.58 -3.29 1.71
C LEU A 109 -7.99 -4.64 2.34
N LEU A 110 -7.01 -5.48 2.68
CA LEU A 110 -7.25 -6.82 3.21
C LEU A 110 -7.44 -6.82 4.74
N ALA A 111 -6.91 -5.81 5.42
CA ALA A 111 -7.03 -5.64 6.87
C ALA A 111 -8.41 -5.14 7.31
N ASN A 112 -9.18 -4.52 6.40
CA ASN A 112 -10.48 -3.90 6.69
C ASN A 112 -11.56 -4.29 5.67
N LYS A 113 -11.59 -5.59 5.30
CA LYS A 113 -12.56 -6.15 4.32
C LYS A 113 -14.02 -5.76 4.60
N GLU A 114 -14.39 -5.63 5.87
CA GLU A 114 -15.74 -5.25 6.30
C GLU A 114 -16.02 -3.76 6.05
N GLU A 115 -15.11 -2.86 6.42
CA GLU A 115 -15.22 -1.42 6.12
C GLU A 115 -15.24 -1.16 4.60
N LEU A 116 -14.48 -1.94 3.84
CA LEU A 116 -14.46 -1.87 2.40
C LEU A 116 -15.79 -2.33 1.78
N ALA A 117 -16.37 -3.42 2.30
CA ALA A 117 -17.69 -3.89 1.87
C ALA A 117 -18.79 -2.85 2.18
N ASP A 118 -18.70 -2.20 3.33
CA ASP A 118 -19.61 -1.13 3.74
C ASP A 118 -19.46 0.12 2.84
N LEU A 119 -18.23 0.49 2.48
CA LEU A 119 -17.96 1.55 1.51
C LEU A 119 -18.57 1.22 0.14
N PHE A 120 -18.36 0.01 -0.37
CA PHE A 120 -18.96 -0.41 -1.64
C PHE A 120 -20.49 -0.43 -1.57
N ARG A 121 -21.07 -0.83 -0.43
CA ARG A 121 -22.51 -0.77 -0.20
C ARG A 121 -23.01 0.68 -0.24
N LEU A 122 -22.29 1.62 0.40
CA LEU A 122 -22.60 3.04 0.37
C LEU A 122 -22.51 3.61 -1.06
N LEU A 123 -21.42 3.34 -1.77
CA LEU A 123 -21.22 3.79 -3.15
C LEU A 123 -22.34 3.28 -4.08
N LYS A 124 -22.76 2.03 -3.92
CA LYS A 124 -23.89 1.46 -4.67
C LYS A 124 -25.19 2.22 -4.41
N GLN A 125 -25.50 2.53 -3.16
CA GLN A 125 -26.71 3.32 -2.83
C GLN A 125 -26.62 4.73 -3.42
N MET A 126 -25.45 5.37 -3.31
CA MET A 126 -25.21 6.70 -3.89
C MET A 126 -25.42 6.71 -5.41
N GLN A 127 -24.94 5.70 -6.13
CA GLN A 127 -25.17 5.58 -7.57
C GLN A 127 -26.65 5.49 -7.93
N ILE A 128 -27.44 4.73 -7.15
CA ILE A 128 -28.88 4.60 -7.38
C ILE A 128 -29.59 5.96 -7.19
N ILE A 129 -29.20 6.71 -6.15
CA ILE A 129 -29.75 8.05 -5.88
C ILE A 129 -29.38 9.02 -7.01
N LEU A 130 -28.10 9.09 -7.38
CA LEU A 130 -27.63 9.99 -8.43
C LEU A 130 -28.20 9.65 -9.81
N ALA A 131 -28.55 8.39 -10.08
CA ALA A 131 -29.24 8.01 -11.31
C ALA A 131 -30.66 8.59 -11.43
N LYS A 132 -31.23 9.10 -10.33
CA LYS A 132 -32.53 9.78 -10.31
C LYS A 132 -32.42 11.30 -10.45
N VAL A 133 -31.22 11.85 -10.36
CA VAL A 133 -30.96 13.28 -10.56
C VAL A 133 -30.83 13.54 -12.06
N PRO A 134 -31.72 14.32 -12.69
CA PRO A 134 -31.72 14.55 -14.13
C PRO A 134 -30.52 15.39 -14.61
N ASP A 135 -30.10 16.41 -13.85
CA ASP A 135 -28.94 17.24 -14.18
C ASP A 135 -27.93 17.30 -13.02
N VAL A 136 -27.17 16.21 -12.89
CA VAL A 136 -26.13 16.06 -11.86
C VAL A 136 -25.13 17.22 -11.89
N LYS A 137 -24.81 17.76 -13.09
CA LYS A 137 -23.82 18.82 -13.21
C LYS A 137 -24.32 20.12 -12.58
N LYS A 138 -25.55 20.53 -12.93
CA LYS A 138 -26.17 21.72 -12.35
C LYS A 138 -26.30 21.59 -10.83
N THR A 139 -26.79 20.44 -10.33
CA THR A 139 -26.95 20.21 -8.89
C THR A 139 -25.61 20.31 -8.15
N LEU A 140 -24.53 19.78 -8.73
CA LEU A 140 -23.18 19.90 -8.16
C LEU A 140 -22.70 21.35 -8.10
N ASP A 141 -22.90 22.13 -9.17
CA ASP A 141 -22.53 23.55 -9.21
C ASP A 141 -23.28 24.38 -8.14
N GLU A 142 -24.54 24.03 -7.84
CA GLU A 142 -25.32 24.69 -6.76
C GLU A 142 -24.91 24.23 -5.37
N MET A 143 -24.63 22.94 -5.19
CA MET A 143 -24.09 22.41 -3.94
C MET A 143 -22.69 22.98 -3.63
N GLU A 144 -21.84 23.24 -4.63
CA GLU A 144 -20.50 23.82 -4.42
C GLU A 144 -20.56 25.27 -3.94
N LYS A 145 -21.52 26.05 -4.46
CA LYS A 145 -21.75 27.45 -4.05
C LYS A 145 -22.38 27.59 -2.66
N THR A 146 -23.00 26.52 -2.17
CA THR A 146 -23.67 26.50 -0.87
C THR A 146 -22.68 26.11 0.23
N GLU A 147 -22.50 26.92 1.26
CA GLU A 147 -21.56 26.61 2.35
C GLU A 147 -22.13 25.59 3.35
N ASP A 148 -23.40 25.76 3.73
CA ASP A 148 -24.03 24.92 4.75
C ASP A 148 -24.33 23.49 4.24
N PRO A 149 -23.84 22.45 4.93
CA PRO A 149 -24.06 21.06 4.52
C PRO A 149 -25.54 20.63 4.49
N SER A 150 -26.39 21.18 5.37
CA SER A 150 -27.82 20.83 5.42
C SER A 150 -28.54 21.36 4.18
N ASN A 151 -28.21 22.58 3.78
CA ASN A 151 -28.73 23.19 2.56
C ASN A 151 -28.31 22.40 1.30
N LYS A 152 -27.09 21.84 1.26
CA LYS A 152 -26.67 20.96 0.16
C LYS A 152 -27.55 19.70 0.06
N LEU A 153 -27.95 19.12 1.20
CA LEU A 153 -28.87 17.98 1.21
C LEU A 153 -30.28 18.38 0.76
N PHE A 154 -30.72 19.60 1.09
CA PHE A 154 -32.00 20.12 0.63
C PHE A 154 -32.05 20.29 -0.90
N ILE A 155 -31.00 20.87 -1.50
CA ILE A 155 -30.86 21.00 -2.96
C ILE A 155 -30.98 19.61 -3.64
N LEU A 156 -30.31 18.60 -3.09
CA LEU A 156 -30.39 17.24 -3.63
C LEU A 156 -31.81 16.66 -3.50
N ALA A 157 -32.49 16.90 -2.38
CA ALA A 157 -33.84 16.41 -2.15
C ALA A 157 -34.88 17.07 -3.08
N GLU A 158 -34.73 18.37 -3.35
CA GLU A 158 -35.58 19.12 -4.28
C GLU A 158 -35.48 18.53 -5.70
N GLU A 159 -34.25 18.37 -6.21
CA GLU A 159 -34.02 17.84 -7.55
C GLU A 159 -34.48 16.37 -7.71
N LEU A 160 -34.46 15.58 -6.63
CA LEU A 160 -35.01 14.23 -6.61
C LEU A 160 -36.55 14.20 -6.63
N ASN A 161 -37.21 15.22 -6.08
CA ASN A 161 -38.66 15.29 -5.98
C ASN A 161 -39.33 15.70 -7.31
N GLU A 162 -38.63 16.47 -8.14
CA GLU A 162 -39.08 16.90 -9.48
C GLU A 162 -39.20 15.75 -10.51
N ASN A 163 -38.77 14.52 -10.15
CA ASN A 163 -38.78 13.33 -11.01
C ASN A 163 -39.88 12.31 -10.64
N THR A 164 -40.87 12.71 -9.82
CA THR A 164 -42.04 11.89 -9.44
C THR A 164 -43.31 12.47 -10.05
#